data_AF-A0A441H853-F1
#
_entry.id   AF-A0A441H853-F1
#
_cell.length_a   1.000
_cell.length_b   1.000
_cell.length_c   1.000
_cell.angle_alpha   90.00
_cell.angle_beta   90.00
_cell.angle_gamma   90.00
#
_symmetry.space_group_name_H-M   'P 1'
#
loop_
_entity.id
_entity.type
_entity.pdbx_description
1 polymer ?
#
loop_
_entity_poly.entity_id
_entity_poly.type
_entity_poly.pdbx_seq_one_letter_code
_entity_poly.pdbx_strand_id
1 'polypeptide(L)'
;MEPTTHDAAAAKPSHTGRPRKNDDFTLYDSALYQLLLKKLPANFIKAGRLDTEAIREATGNARFTVYRWLNDQKLSKNAIKSLLTIGNGRLKKKDLIPFFDLGDDL
;
A
#
# COMPACT_ATOMS: atom_id res chain seq x y z
N MET A 1 -19.54 -52.43 17.32
CA MET A 1 -18.49 -51.42 17.52
C MET A 1 -18.53 -50.50 16.32
N GLU A 2 -19.02 -49.28 16.51
CA GLU A 2 -19.05 -48.26 15.44
C GLU A 2 -17.74 -47.47 15.48
N PRO A 3 -17.13 -47.13 14.33
CA PRO A 3 -16.00 -46.23 14.30
C PRO A 3 -16.51 -44.78 14.35
N THR A 4 -16.16 -44.06 15.41
CA THR A 4 -16.37 -42.61 15.53
C THR A 4 -15.47 -41.87 14.55
N THR A 5 -16.09 -41.23 13.56
CA THR A 5 -15.43 -40.27 12.66
C THR A 5 -15.03 -39.04 13.47
N HIS A 6 -13.73 -38.85 13.68
CA HIS A 6 -13.19 -37.59 14.16
C HIS A 6 -13.30 -36.55 13.05
N ASP A 7 -14.16 -35.55 13.25
CA ASP A 7 -14.23 -34.32 12.47
C ASP A 7 -12.85 -33.65 12.45
N ALA A 8 -12.19 -33.66 11.30
CA ALA A 8 -10.92 -32.98 11.10
C ALA A 8 -11.17 -31.47 11.06
N ALA A 9 -10.92 -30.79 12.18
CA ALA A 9 -10.95 -29.35 12.27
C ALA A 9 -10.11 -28.72 11.15
N ALA A 10 -10.75 -27.91 10.30
CA ALA A 10 -10.11 -27.21 9.19
C ALA A 10 -8.92 -26.38 9.69
N ALA A 11 -7.71 -26.75 9.25
CA ALA A 11 -6.49 -26.04 9.58
C ALA A 11 -6.56 -24.60 9.08
N LYS A 12 -6.38 -23.63 9.98
CA LYS A 12 -6.25 -22.21 9.63
C LYS A 12 -5.10 -22.03 8.64
N PRO A 13 -5.23 -21.19 7.59
CA PRO A 13 -4.18 -21.03 6.60
C PRO A 13 -2.92 -20.47 7.26
N SER A 14 -1.85 -21.28 7.25
CA SER A 14 -0.52 -20.92 7.72
C SER A 14 0.00 -19.72 6.93
N HIS A 15 0.17 -18.59 7.60
CA HIS A 15 0.65 -17.33 7.01
C HIS A 15 2.19 -17.31 6.82
N THR A 16 2.78 -18.46 6.46
CA THR A 16 4.23 -18.63 6.24
C THR A 16 4.54 -19.11 4.83
N GLY A 17 3.66 -18.83 3.86
CA GLY A 17 3.89 -19.07 2.45
C GLY A 17 4.53 -17.87 1.75
N ARG A 18 5.48 -18.11 0.85
CA ARG A 18 5.96 -17.12 -0.13
C ARG A 18 4.74 -16.52 -0.86
N PRO A 19 4.61 -15.19 -0.98
CA PRO A 19 3.47 -14.56 -1.64
C PRO A 19 3.20 -15.21 -3.00
N ARG A 20 1.95 -15.61 -3.25
CA ARG A 20 1.53 -16.14 -4.55
C ARG A 20 1.71 -15.03 -5.58
N LYS A 21 2.31 -15.38 -6.73
CA LYS A 21 2.57 -14.45 -7.82
C LYS A 21 1.25 -14.28 -8.60
N ASN A 22 0.58 -13.14 -8.38
CA ASN A 22 -0.61 -12.62 -9.09
C ASN A 22 -1.94 -13.23 -8.58
N ASP A 23 -2.96 -12.44 -8.21
CA ASP A 23 -3.85 -11.70 -9.13
C ASP A 23 -4.32 -10.28 -8.70
N ASP A 24 -4.06 -9.82 -7.47
CA ASP A 24 -4.64 -8.56 -6.96
C ASP A 24 -3.72 -7.31 -7.09
N PHE A 25 -2.67 -7.37 -7.92
CA PHE A 25 -1.70 -6.27 -8.04
C PHE A 25 -2.27 -5.12 -8.90
N THR A 26 -3.03 -4.23 -8.27
CA THR A 26 -3.67 -3.06 -8.90
C THR A 26 -2.85 -1.77 -8.80
N LEU A 27 -1.52 -1.89 -8.64
CA LEU A 27 -0.63 -0.76 -8.37
C LEU A 27 -0.84 0.42 -9.33
N TYR A 28 -0.92 0.16 -10.64
CA TYR A 28 -1.00 1.20 -11.65
C TYR A 28 -2.41 1.78 -11.80
N ASP A 29 -3.43 1.02 -11.41
CA ASP A 29 -4.84 1.41 -11.55
C ASP A 29 -5.40 2.02 -10.26
N SER A 30 -4.63 1.98 -9.17
CA SER A 30 -5.09 2.52 -7.89
C SER A 30 -5.28 4.04 -7.96
N ALA A 31 -6.35 4.52 -7.32
CA ALA A 31 -6.66 5.95 -7.31
C ALA A 31 -5.54 6.76 -6.64
N LEU A 32 -4.85 6.18 -5.64
CA LEU A 32 -3.69 6.80 -5.03
C LEU A 32 -2.51 6.91 -6.01
N TYR A 33 -2.24 5.86 -6.79
CA TYR A 33 -1.17 5.89 -7.78
C TYR A 33 -1.40 7.00 -8.81
N GLN A 34 -2.61 7.07 -9.37
CA GLN A 34 -2.97 8.08 -10.35
C GLN A 34 -2.93 9.50 -9.76
N LEU A 35 -3.38 9.67 -8.52
CA LEU A 35 -3.27 10.95 -7.80
C LEU A 35 -1.81 11.38 -7.66
N LEU A 36 -0.96 10.49 -7.16
CA LEU A 36 0.45 10.77 -6.93
C LEU A 36 1.18 11.03 -8.24
N LEU A 37 0.89 10.28 -9.30
CA LEU A 37 1.48 10.48 -10.62
C LEU A 37 1.16 11.88 -11.18
N LYS A 38 -0.04 12.40 -10.90
CA LYS A 38 -0.46 13.75 -11.33
C LYS A 38 0.10 14.88 -10.46
N LYS A 39 0.32 14.62 -9.17
CA LYS A 39 0.58 15.67 -8.16
C LYS A 39 2.02 15.72 -7.69
N LEU A 40 2.74 14.60 -7.68
CA LEU A 40 4.13 14.58 -7.25
C LEU A 40 5.02 15.34 -8.24
N PRO A 41 6.09 15.99 -7.76
CA PRO A 41 7.07 16.58 -8.64
C PRO A 41 7.81 15.54 -9.50
N ALA A 42 8.34 15.99 -10.64
CA ALA A 42 8.87 15.11 -11.69
C ALA A 42 10.07 14.25 -11.26
N ASN A 43 10.77 14.65 -10.19
CA ASN A 43 11.84 13.87 -9.57
C ASN A 43 11.34 12.52 -8.97
N PHE A 44 10.03 12.36 -8.76
CA PHE A 44 9.41 11.11 -8.33
C PHE A 44 8.69 10.37 -9.48
N ILE A 45 8.90 10.79 -10.72
CA ILE A 45 8.26 10.20 -11.91
C ILE A 45 9.35 9.81 -12.91
N LYS A 46 9.42 8.52 -13.23
CA LYS A 46 10.39 7.96 -14.17
C LYS A 46 9.67 7.20 -15.27
N ALA A 47 9.90 7.58 -16.53
CA ALA A 47 9.27 6.98 -17.71
C ALA A 47 7.73 6.89 -17.61
N GLY A 48 7.08 7.95 -17.12
CA GLY A 48 5.62 8.02 -16.97
C GLY A 48 5.04 7.18 -15.83
N ARG A 49 5.88 6.69 -14.91
CA ARG A 49 5.50 5.88 -13.75
C ARG A 49 6.07 6.49 -12.47
N LEU A 50 5.41 6.22 -11.33
CA LEU A 50 5.97 6.57 -10.02
C LEU A 50 7.32 5.86 -9.82
N ASP A 51 8.34 6.64 -9.51
CA ASP A 51 9.63 6.12 -9.09
C ASP A 51 9.56 5.75 -7.59
N THR A 52 9.17 4.50 -7.33
CA THR A 52 9.07 3.97 -5.96
C THR A 52 10.40 3.97 -5.22
N GLU A 53 11.54 3.96 -5.93
CA GLU A 53 12.86 4.04 -5.31
C GLU A 53 13.14 5.46 -4.82
N ALA A 54 12.88 6.47 -5.64
CA ALA A 54 13.01 7.87 -5.24
C ALA A 54 12.05 8.23 -4.08
N ILE A 55 10.82 7.70 -4.11
CA ILE A 55 9.84 7.89 -3.00
C ILE A 55 10.33 7.22 -1.72
N ARG A 56 10.90 6.01 -1.82
CA ARG A 56 11.51 5.31 -0.67
C ARG A 56 12.60 6.16 -0.04
N GLU A 57 13.53 6.67 -0.85
CA GLU A 57 14.65 7.49 -0.38
C GLU A 57 14.17 8.79 0.26
N ALA A 58 13.26 9.51 -0.38
CA ALA A 58 12.78 10.80 0.12
C ALA A 58 11.89 10.68 1.37
N THR A 59 11.19 9.55 1.55
CA THR A 59 10.33 9.33 2.72
C THR A 59 11.02 8.57 3.85
N GLY A 60 12.18 7.96 3.60
CA GLY A 60 12.88 7.08 4.55
C GLY A 60 12.15 5.76 4.87
N ASN A 61 11.09 5.43 4.13
CA ASN A 61 10.34 4.20 4.34
C ASN A 61 11.00 3.03 3.60
N ALA A 62 10.63 1.79 3.93
CA ALA A 62 11.01 0.64 3.12
C ALA A 62 10.27 0.65 1.77
N ARG A 63 10.90 0.15 0.70
CA ARG A 63 10.28 0.09 -0.63
C ARG A 63 8.97 -0.70 -0.62
N PHE A 64 8.95 -1.78 0.15
CA PHE A 64 7.77 -2.61 0.38
C PHE A 64 6.60 -1.80 0.96
N THR A 65 6.87 -0.88 1.89
CA THR A 65 5.85 0.01 2.47
C THR A 65 5.24 0.92 1.42
N VAL A 66 6.05 1.46 0.49
CA VAL A 66 5.57 2.28 -0.63
C VAL A 66 4.67 1.46 -1.55
N TYR A 67 5.06 0.24 -1.90
CA TYR A 67 4.20 -0.66 -2.66
C TYR A 67 2.89 -0.97 -1.94
N ARG A 68 2.93 -1.18 -0.62
CA ARG A 68 1.74 -1.42 0.18
C ARG A 68 0.77 -0.23 0.15
N TRP A 69 1.27 1.00 0.28
CA TRP A 69 0.43 2.19 0.16
C TRP A 69 -0.28 2.24 -1.19
N LEU A 70 0.46 1.99 -2.27
CA LEU A 70 -0.04 2.09 -3.63
C LEU A 70 -1.01 0.96 -4.02
N ASN A 71 -0.87 -0.24 -3.44
CA ASN A 71 -1.78 -1.36 -3.70
C ASN A 71 -3.01 -1.34 -2.78
N ASP A 72 -2.81 -1.21 -1.46
CA ASP A 72 -3.88 -1.39 -0.49
C ASP A 72 -4.69 -0.11 -0.27
N GLN A 73 -4.17 1.04 -0.74
CA GLN A 73 -4.78 2.37 -0.60
C GLN A 73 -5.09 2.80 0.84
N LYS A 74 -4.54 2.08 1.84
CA LYS A 74 -4.69 2.33 3.27
C LYS A 74 -3.46 3.06 3.81
N LEU A 75 -3.56 4.38 3.91
CA LEU A 75 -2.52 5.24 4.44
C LEU A 75 -2.68 5.45 5.93
N SER A 76 -1.62 5.21 6.69
CA SER A 76 -1.54 5.65 8.08
C SER A 76 -1.29 7.15 8.19
N LYS A 77 -1.45 7.73 9.39
CA LYS A 77 -1.14 9.15 9.65
C LYS A 77 0.31 9.49 9.27
N ASN A 78 1.24 8.56 9.49
CA ASN A 78 2.65 8.73 9.15
C ASN A 78 2.87 8.68 7.63
N ALA A 79 2.20 7.76 6.93
CA ALA A 79 2.26 7.71 5.47
C ALA A 79 1.76 9.01 4.83
N ILE A 80 0.66 9.57 5.32
CA ILE A 80 0.15 10.87 4.87
C ILE A 80 1.17 11.98 5.09
N LYS A 81 1.77 12.06 6.29
CA LYS A 81 2.82 13.06 6.56
C LYS A 81 3.99 12.92 5.60
N SER A 82 4.51 11.71 5.40
CA SER A 82 5.61 11.45 4.46
C SER A 82 5.26 11.88 3.03
N LEU A 83 4.06 11.55 2.55
CA LEU A 83 3.61 11.94 1.21
C LEU A 83 3.44 13.46 1.07
N LEU A 84 2.92 14.15 2.09
CA LEU A 84 2.81 15.61 2.08
C LEU A 84 4.17 16.30 2.02
N THR A 85 5.17 15.77 2.74
CA THR A 85 6.54 16.28 2.70
C THR A 85 7.14 16.21 1.29
N ILE A 86 7.05 15.05 0.63
CA ILE A 86 7.62 14.89 -0.72
C ILE A 86 6.79 15.60 -1.80
N GLY A 87 5.51 15.83 -1.53
CA GLY A 87 4.61 16.55 -2.44
C GLY A 87 4.93 18.03 -2.59
N ASN A 88 5.77 18.61 -1.72
CA ASN A 88 6.24 19.99 -1.78
C ASN A 88 5.12 21.02 -2.06
N GLY A 89 4.00 20.90 -1.34
CA GLY A 89 2.83 21.78 -1.47
C GLY A 89 1.88 21.49 -2.65
N ARG A 90 2.28 20.65 -3.62
CA ARG A 90 1.41 20.20 -4.72
C ARG A 90 0.38 19.17 -4.28
N LEU A 91 0.78 18.33 -3.33
CA LEU A 91 -0.08 17.36 -2.66
C LEU A 91 -0.61 17.99 -1.37
N LYS A 92 -1.94 18.03 -1.22
CA LYS A 92 -2.59 18.60 -0.04
C LYS A 92 -3.19 17.49 0.82
N LYS A 93 -3.36 17.77 2.12
CA LYS A 93 -3.96 16.81 3.06
C LYS A 93 -5.31 16.31 2.55
N LYS A 94 -6.15 17.21 2.02
CA LYS A 94 -7.46 16.87 1.45
C LYS A 94 -7.41 15.86 0.29
N ASP A 95 -6.29 15.82 -0.44
CA ASP A 95 -6.11 14.87 -1.55
C ASP A 95 -5.82 13.46 -1.01
N LEU A 96 -5.24 13.36 0.19
CA LEU A 96 -4.85 12.10 0.83
C LEU A 96 -5.85 11.56 1.86
N ILE A 97 -6.77 12.40 2.36
CA ILE A 97 -7.82 11.99 3.32
C ILE A 97 -8.66 10.82 2.79
N PRO A 98 -9.06 10.74 1.51
CA PRO A 98 -9.84 9.60 1.01
C PRO A 98 -9.12 8.24 1.12
N PHE A 99 -7.80 8.26 1.24
CA PHE A 99 -6.95 7.07 1.38
C PHE A 99 -6.52 6.86 2.83
N PHE A 100 -7.01 7.68 3.76
CA PHE A 100 -6.65 7.56 5.16
C PHE A 100 -7.37 6.35 5.77
N ASP A 101 -6.58 5.42 6.30
CA ASP A 101 -7.09 4.32 7.11
C ASP A 101 -7.27 4.86 8.53
N LEU A 102 -8.53 5.16 8.91
CA LEU A 102 -8.92 5.02 10.31
C LEU A 102 -8.79 3.53 10.59
N GLY A 103 -7.60 3.06 10.97
CA GLY A 103 -7.51 1.75 11.58
C GLY A 103 -8.59 1.69 12.65
N ASP A 104 -9.42 0.65 12.64
CA ASP A 104 -10.13 0.28 13.85
C ASP A 104 -9.04 0.10 14.91
N ASP A 105 -8.91 1.09 15.79
CA ASP A 105 -8.21 0.92 17.05
C ASP A 105 -9.03 -0.13 17.83
N LEU A 106 -8.68 -1.41 17.62
CA LEU A 106 -9.05 -2.55 18.45
C LEU A 106 -7.77 -3.20 19.00
#